data_AF-A0A5P2C9T8-F1
#
_entry.id   AF-A0A5P2C9T8-F1
#
_cell.length_a   1.000
_cell.length_b   1.000
_cell.length_c   1.000
_cell.angle_alpha   90.00
_cell.angle_beta   90.00
_cell.angle_gamma   90.00
#
_symmetry.space_group_name_H-M   'P 1'
#
loop_
_entity.id
_entity.type
_entity.pdbx_description
1 polymer ?
#
loop_
_entity_poly.entity_id
_entity_poly.type
_entity_poly.pdbx_seq_one_letter_code
_entity_poly.pdbx_strand_id
1 'polypeptide(L)'
;MAPELRDALVAAFVKRTAPGAGQTSLHSVGHVYKAVVRLDRYLTTLTWPPTRLAHLTAAHIDGFHESRKHIDSIRVDLSQLRQLLAVADGVSDAVSARLAGPLPKQIRGEGRHSCSRTELKRIAEASRADLRVAAARIRGNRDLLRCFRSGEDIARGNETVARRL
;
A
#
# COMPACT_ATOMS: atom_id res chain seq x y z
N MET A 1 4.96 -8.19 -24.11
CA MET A 1 3.66 -8.18 -24.82
C MET A 1 3.81 -7.99 -26.32
N ALA A 2 2.86 -8.49 -27.11
CA ALA A 2 2.65 -8.04 -28.49
C ALA A 2 2.11 -6.59 -28.53
N PRO A 3 2.41 -5.79 -29.58
CA PRO A 3 1.98 -4.39 -29.66
C PRO A 3 0.47 -4.18 -29.60
N GLU A 4 -0.31 -4.95 -30.36
CA GLU A 4 -1.78 -4.78 -30.40
C GLU A 4 -2.45 -5.02 -29.04
N LEU A 5 -2.06 -6.08 -28.34
CA LEU A 5 -2.55 -6.35 -26.99
C LEU A 5 -2.16 -5.22 -26.01
N ARG A 6 -0.92 -4.71 -26.12
CA ARG A 6 -0.45 -3.61 -25.27
C ARG A 6 -1.28 -2.36 -25.50
N ASP A 7 -1.50 -1.98 -26.75
CA ASP A 7 -2.21 -0.75 -27.09
C ASP A 7 -3.67 -0.81 -26.63
N ALA A 8 -4.30 -1.99 -26.76
CA ALA A 8 -5.65 -2.21 -26.24
C ALA A 8 -5.73 -2.14 -24.70
N LEU A 9 -4.74 -2.71 -23.98
CA LEU A 9 -4.66 -2.59 -22.52
C LEU A 9 -4.34 -1.17 -22.05
N VAL A 10 -3.54 -0.42 -22.81
CA VAL A 10 -3.27 1.00 -22.55
C VAL A 10 -4.54 1.82 -22.73
N ALA A 11 -5.30 1.60 -23.80
CA ALA A 11 -6.58 2.26 -24.02
C ALA A 11 -7.57 1.98 -22.86
N ALA A 12 -7.67 0.72 -22.42
CA ALA A 12 -8.47 0.34 -21.26
C ALA A 12 -7.96 0.99 -19.96
N PHE A 13 -6.65 1.09 -19.79
CA PHE A 13 -6.03 1.74 -18.62
C PHE A 13 -6.39 3.22 -18.56
N VAL A 14 -6.30 3.93 -19.68
CA VAL A 14 -6.69 5.33 -19.80
C VAL A 14 -8.17 5.49 -19.44
N LYS A 15 -9.07 4.66 -20.00
CA LYS A 15 -10.50 4.67 -19.65
C LYS A 15 -10.72 4.44 -18.15
N ARG A 16 -10.04 3.46 -17.56
CA ARG A 16 -10.19 3.07 -16.14
C ARG A 16 -9.68 4.12 -15.15
N THR A 17 -8.69 4.90 -15.56
CA THR A 17 -7.98 5.88 -14.72
C THR A 17 -8.37 7.33 -15.03
N ALA A 18 -9.27 7.55 -15.98
CA ALA A 18 -9.82 8.85 -16.29
C ALA A 18 -10.50 9.49 -15.06
N PRO A 19 -10.51 10.83 -14.95
CA PRO A 19 -11.28 11.53 -13.94
C PRO A 19 -12.75 11.06 -13.93
N GLY A 20 -13.30 10.81 -12.74
CA GLY A 20 -14.67 10.33 -12.59
C GLY A 20 -14.86 8.81 -12.75
N ALA A 21 -13.85 8.04 -13.17
CA ALA A 21 -13.93 6.59 -13.29
C ALA A 21 -13.82 5.83 -11.94
N GLY A 22 -13.85 6.54 -10.81
CA GLY A 22 -13.83 5.95 -9.46
C GLY A 22 -12.44 5.62 -8.89
N GLN A 23 -11.34 6.00 -9.57
CA GLN A 23 -10.01 6.01 -8.96
C GLN A 23 -9.73 7.40 -8.36
N THR A 24 -9.54 7.46 -7.05
CA THR A 24 -9.39 8.72 -6.30
C THR A 24 -7.97 8.99 -5.83
N SER A 25 -7.02 8.08 -6.08
CA SER A 25 -5.63 8.24 -5.65
C SER A 25 -4.63 7.63 -6.63
N LEU A 26 -3.43 8.23 -6.69
CA LEU A 26 -2.29 7.68 -7.43
C LEU A 26 -1.89 6.29 -6.92
N HIS A 27 -2.07 6.03 -5.62
CA HIS A 27 -1.81 4.72 -5.04
C HIS A 27 -2.70 3.65 -5.68
N SER A 28 -3.99 3.94 -5.86
CA SER A 28 -4.94 3.01 -6.48
C SER A 28 -4.68 2.81 -7.98
N VAL A 29 -4.30 3.87 -8.70
CA VAL A 29 -3.83 3.79 -10.09
C VAL A 29 -2.59 2.88 -10.20
N GLY A 30 -1.67 3.00 -9.23
CA GLY A 30 -0.48 2.15 -9.15
C GLY A 30 -0.79 0.65 -9.05
N HIS A 31 -1.91 0.25 -8.42
CA HIS A 31 -2.33 -1.15 -8.38
C HIS A 31 -2.79 -1.65 -9.75
N VAL A 32 -3.52 -0.84 -10.52
CA VAL A 32 -3.91 -1.18 -11.90
C VAL A 32 -2.68 -1.38 -12.76
N TYR A 33 -1.74 -0.43 -12.72
CA TYR A 33 -0.49 -0.50 -13.50
C TYR A 33 0.32 -1.75 -13.14
N LYS A 34 0.53 -2.01 -11.84
CA LYS A 34 1.25 -3.20 -11.38
C LYS A 34 0.57 -4.50 -11.82
N ALA A 35 -0.76 -4.57 -11.78
CA ALA A 35 -1.50 -5.74 -12.22
C ALA A 35 -1.29 -6.02 -13.72
N VAL A 36 -1.33 -4.98 -14.57
CA VAL A 36 -1.06 -5.10 -16.02
C VAL A 36 0.37 -5.55 -16.30
N VAL A 37 1.37 -4.93 -15.66
CA VAL A 37 2.78 -5.30 -15.82
C VAL A 37 3.05 -6.74 -15.38
N ARG A 38 2.39 -7.18 -14.30
CA ARG A 38 2.50 -8.56 -13.81
C ARG A 38 1.86 -9.55 -14.78
N LEU A 39 0.70 -9.21 -15.34
CA LEU A 39 0.05 -10.01 -16.37
C LEU A 39 0.95 -10.10 -17.61
N ASP A 40 1.51 -8.98 -18.08
CA ASP A 40 2.43 -8.97 -19.22
C ASP A 40 3.60 -9.93 -18.99
N ARG A 41 4.27 -9.80 -17.85
CA ARG A 41 5.40 -10.66 -17.50
C ARG A 41 5.01 -12.13 -17.52
N TYR A 42 3.84 -12.48 -16.99
CA TYR A 42 3.34 -13.85 -17.07
C TYR A 42 3.08 -14.28 -18.51
N LEU A 43 2.38 -13.48 -19.31
CA LEU A 43 2.07 -13.82 -20.70
C LEU A 43 3.33 -14.03 -21.53
N THR A 44 4.41 -13.28 -21.27
CA THR A 44 5.70 -13.47 -21.96
C THR A 44 6.41 -14.80 -21.65
N THR A 45 5.99 -15.51 -20.60
CA THR A 45 6.52 -16.86 -20.29
C THR A 45 5.80 -17.99 -21.01
N LEU A 46 4.69 -17.69 -21.70
CA LEU A 46 3.90 -18.70 -22.41
C LEU A 46 4.53 -19.03 -23.76
N THR A 47 4.43 -20.30 -24.18
CA THR A 47 4.87 -20.75 -25.50
C THR A 47 4.12 -20.03 -26.63
N TRP A 48 2.84 -19.73 -26.41
CA TRP A 48 1.96 -19.06 -27.37
C TRP A 48 1.27 -17.87 -26.70
N PRO A 49 1.96 -16.72 -26.55
CA PRO A 49 1.38 -15.57 -25.90
C PRO A 49 0.26 -14.95 -26.74
N PRO A 50 -0.83 -14.46 -26.13
CA PRO A 50 -1.88 -13.78 -26.86
C PRO A 50 -1.35 -12.49 -27.48
N THR A 51 -1.66 -12.28 -28.76
CA THR A 51 -1.21 -11.12 -29.52
C THR A 51 -2.19 -9.95 -29.50
N ARG A 52 -3.48 -10.23 -29.26
CA ARG A 52 -4.59 -9.26 -29.16
C ARG A 52 -5.54 -9.66 -28.03
N LEU A 53 -6.38 -8.73 -27.56
CA LEU A 53 -7.33 -9.00 -26.46
C LEU A 53 -8.27 -10.18 -26.74
N ALA A 54 -8.70 -10.35 -28.00
CA ALA A 54 -9.54 -11.48 -28.39
C ALA A 54 -8.85 -12.86 -28.25
N HIS A 55 -7.52 -12.91 -28.23
CA HIS A 55 -6.75 -14.14 -27.98
C HIS A 55 -6.56 -14.42 -26.48
N LEU A 56 -6.94 -13.47 -25.61
CA LEU A 56 -6.95 -13.71 -24.18
C LEU A 56 -8.09 -14.71 -23.88
N THR A 57 -7.75 -15.78 -23.16
CA THR A 57 -8.69 -16.85 -22.80
C THR A 57 -8.80 -16.94 -21.28
N ALA A 58 -9.85 -17.59 -20.79
CA ALA A 58 -9.99 -17.89 -19.36
C ALA A 58 -8.78 -18.66 -18.82
N ALA A 59 -8.21 -19.57 -19.61
CA ALA A 59 -7.01 -20.34 -19.24
C ALA A 59 -5.77 -19.45 -18.99
N HIS A 60 -5.62 -18.33 -19.71
CA HIS A 60 -4.54 -17.37 -19.41
C HIS A 60 -4.75 -16.69 -18.05
N ILE A 61 -5.99 -16.39 -17.67
CA ILE A 61 -6.30 -15.80 -16.36
C ILE A 61 -6.10 -16.83 -15.24
N ASP A 62 -6.50 -18.08 -15.47
CA ASP A 62 -6.31 -19.17 -14.52
C ASP A 62 -4.83 -19.52 -14.32
N GLY A 63 -4.07 -19.61 -15.41
CA GLY A 63 -2.63 -19.84 -15.33
C GLY A 63 -1.90 -18.65 -14.69
N PHE A 64 -2.34 -17.41 -14.93
CA PHE A 64 -1.82 -16.23 -14.22
C PHE A 64 -2.06 -16.34 -12.72
N HIS A 65 -3.29 -16.69 -12.31
CA HIS A 65 -3.62 -16.94 -10.91
C HIS A 65 -2.73 -18.04 -10.32
N GLU A 66 -2.63 -19.18 -11.00
CA GLU A 66 -1.88 -20.35 -10.53
C GLU A 66 -0.40 -20.03 -10.33
N SER A 67 0.22 -19.30 -11.26
CA SER A 67 1.62 -18.87 -11.17
C SER A 67 1.93 -17.96 -9.98
N ARG A 68 0.89 -17.38 -9.35
CA ARG A 68 1.01 -16.34 -8.32
C ARG A 68 0.16 -16.60 -7.09
N LYS A 69 -0.50 -17.76 -6.96
CA LYS A 69 -1.47 -18.05 -5.88
C LYS A 69 -0.89 -17.94 -4.47
N HIS A 70 0.44 -18.06 -4.34
CA HIS A 70 1.17 -17.92 -3.08
C HIS A 70 1.54 -16.47 -2.72
N ILE A 71 1.21 -15.49 -3.58
CA ILE A 71 1.53 -14.08 -3.39
C ILE A 71 0.28 -13.36 -2.86
N ASP A 72 0.42 -12.67 -1.73
CA ASP A 72 -0.70 -11.96 -1.07
C ASP A 72 -1.42 -10.95 -1.97
N SER A 73 -0.73 -10.37 -2.96
CA SER A 73 -1.31 -9.40 -3.88
C SER A 73 -2.21 -10.01 -4.96
N ILE A 74 -2.27 -11.34 -5.12
CA ILE A 74 -2.94 -11.95 -6.29
C ILE A 74 -4.42 -11.61 -6.37
N ARG A 75 -5.12 -11.53 -5.22
CA ARG A 75 -6.53 -11.15 -5.19
C ARG A 75 -6.73 -9.70 -5.62
N VAL A 76 -5.82 -8.81 -5.22
CA VAL A 76 -5.82 -7.40 -5.66
C VAL A 76 -5.55 -7.35 -7.16
N ASP A 77 -4.52 -8.06 -7.64
CA ASP A 77 -4.15 -8.13 -9.05
C ASP A 77 -5.36 -8.59 -9.90
N LEU A 78 -6.00 -9.70 -9.56
CA LEU A 78 -7.19 -10.20 -10.28
C LEU A 78 -8.38 -9.25 -10.22
N SER A 79 -8.58 -8.54 -9.10
CA SER A 79 -9.65 -7.56 -9.00
C SER A 79 -9.40 -6.34 -9.89
N GLN A 80 -8.16 -5.88 -9.99
CA GLN A 80 -7.80 -4.78 -10.89
C GLN A 80 -7.92 -5.21 -12.36
N LEU A 81 -7.44 -6.40 -12.71
CA LEU A 81 -7.56 -6.94 -14.06
C LEU A 81 -9.03 -7.09 -14.49
N ARG A 82 -9.91 -7.58 -13.60
CA ARG A 82 -11.35 -7.61 -13.85
C ARG A 82 -11.91 -6.24 -14.19
N GLN A 83 -11.63 -5.23 -13.37
CA GLN A 83 -12.17 -3.88 -13.60
C GLN A 83 -11.61 -3.22 -14.86
N LEU A 84 -10.35 -3.50 -15.18
CA LEU A 84 -9.70 -3.02 -16.40
C LEU A 84 -10.32 -3.69 -17.65
N LEU A 85 -10.44 -5.01 -17.63
CA LEU A 85 -10.95 -5.77 -18.77
C LEU A 85 -12.46 -5.55 -18.99
N ALA A 86 -13.20 -5.19 -17.95
CA ALA A 86 -14.62 -4.81 -18.08
C ALA A 86 -14.85 -3.56 -18.93
N VAL A 87 -13.85 -2.69 -19.09
CA VAL A 87 -13.93 -1.47 -19.92
C VAL A 87 -13.07 -1.57 -21.20
N ALA A 88 -12.47 -2.74 -21.44
CA ALA A 88 -11.62 -2.99 -22.60
C ALA A 88 -12.46 -3.51 -23.76
N ASP A 89 -12.26 -2.94 -24.95
CA ASP A 89 -12.96 -3.39 -26.16
C ASP A 89 -12.30 -4.66 -26.71
N GLY A 90 -13.10 -5.64 -27.13
CA GLY A 90 -12.59 -6.88 -27.74
C GLY A 90 -12.17 -7.98 -26.76
N VAL A 91 -12.58 -7.89 -25.49
CA VAL A 91 -12.49 -9.01 -24.54
C VAL A 91 -13.56 -10.05 -24.89
N SER A 92 -13.17 -11.33 -24.93
CA SER A 92 -14.10 -12.42 -25.21
C SER A 92 -15.09 -12.64 -24.07
N ASP A 93 -16.31 -13.08 -24.39
CA ASP A 93 -17.34 -13.38 -23.38
C ASP A 93 -16.88 -14.42 -22.36
N ALA A 94 -16.07 -15.39 -22.78
CA ALA A 94 -15.48 -16.39 -21.89
C ALA A 94 -14.57 -15.77 -20.82
N VAL A 95 -13.77 -14.77 -21.19
CA VAL A 95 -12.92 -14.03 -20.23
C VAL A 95 -13.79 -13.16 -19.32
N SER A 96 -14.77 -12.46 -19.89
CA SER A 96 -15.71 -11.63 -19.12
C SER A 96 -16.45 -12.47 -18.08
N ALA A 97 -16.99 -13.63 -18.46
CA ALA A 97 -17.65 -14.57 -17.57
C ALA A 97 -16.69 -15.11 -16.49
N ARG A 98 -15.46 -15.48 -16.87
CA ARG A 98 -14.44 -15.94 -15.92
C ARG A 98 -14.13 -14.90 -14.86
N LEU A 99 -14.06 -13.62 -15.24
CA LEU A 99 -13.78 -12.52 -14.32
C LEU A 99 -15.01 -12.16 -13.48
N ALA A 100 -16.22 -12.25 -14.03
CA ALA A 100 -17.46 -12.00 -13.29
C ALA A 100 -17.67 -12.98 -12.13
N GLY A 101 -17.13 -14.19 -12.23
CA GLY A 101 -17.18 -15.19 -11.18
C GLY A 101 -16.47 -14.80 -9.87
N PRO A 102 -16.65 -15.60 -8.79
CA PRO A 102 -15.98 -15.36 -7.52
C PRO A 102 -14.46 -15.33 -7.68
N LEU A 103 -13.82 -14.33 -7.07
CA LEU A 103 -12.36 -14.34 -6.97
C LEU A 103 -11.91 -15.45 -6.01
N PRO A 104 -10.76 -16.10 -6.27
CA PRO A 104 -10.19 -17.10 -5.38
C PRO A 104 -10.09 -16.59 -3.94
N LYS A 105 -10.48 -17.44 -2.99
CA LYS A 105 -10.33 -17.13 -1.57
C LYS A 105 -8.84 -17.10 -1.24
N GLN A 106 -8.37 -15.98 -0.71
CA GLN A 106 -7.03 -15.92 -0.15
C GLN A 106 -7.04 -16.78 1.11
N ILE A 107 -6.21 -17.82 1.14
CA ILE A 107 -5.88 -18.52 2.37
C ILE A 107 -5.11 -17.50 3.20
N ARG A 108 -5.80 -16.83 4.14
CA ARG A 108 -5.11 -15.97 5.10
C ARG A 108 -4.17 -16.88 5.88
N GLY A 109 -2.87 -16.71 5.70
CA GLY A 109 -1.91 -17.27 6.65
C GLY A 109 -2.26 -16.79 8.06
N GLU A 110 -1.90 -17.58 9.06
CA GLU A 110 -1.95 -17.12 10.45
C GLU A 110 -1.33 -15.74 10.50
N GLY A 111 -2.09 -14.76 10.99
CA GLY A 111 -1.67 -13.36 10.98
C GLY A 111 -0.27 -13.27 11.55
N ARG A 112 0.66 -12.63 10.83
CA ARG A 112 2.00 -12.39 11.36
C ARG A 112 1.85 -11.49 12.57
N HIS A 113 1.77 -12.09 13.76
CA HIS A 113 1.86 -11.38 15.02
C HIS A 113 3.33 -11.01 15.20
N SER A 114 3.72 -9.85 14.67
CA SER A 114 5.10 -9.33 14.80
C SER A 114 5.49 -9.01 16.25
N CYS A 115 4.58 -9.18 17.20
CA CYS A 115 4.78 -8.89 18.60
C CYS A 115 3.83 -9.75 19.43
N SER A 116 4.36 -10.45 20.43
CA SER A 116 3.56 -11.10 21.46
C SER A 116 2.87 -10.05 22.34
N ARG A 117 1.81 -10.46 23.05
CA ARG A 117 1.08 -9.55 23.95
C ARG A 117 1.98 -8.98 25.06
N THR A 118 2.94 -9.76 25.53
CA THR A 118 3.92 -9.36 26.56
C THR A 118 4.91 -8.34 26.01
N GLU A 119 5.43 -8.55 24.80
CA GLU A 119 6.29 -7.58 24.12
C GLU A 119 5.54 -6.28 23.83
N LEU A 120 4.28 -6.36 23.36
CA LEU A 120 3.46 -5.17 23.11
C LEU A 120 3.25 -4.36 24.39
N LYS A 121 3.01 -5.05 25.52
CA LYS A 121 2.89 -4.41 26.84
C LYS A 121 4.19 -3.70 27.23
N ARG A 122 5.36 -4.35 27.05
CA ARG A 122 6.67 -3.74 27.34
C ARG A 122 6.93 -2.50 26.48
N ILE A 123 6.68 -2.58 25.18
CA ILE A 123 6.84 -1.44 24.25
C ILE A 123 5.93 -0.29 24.68
N ALA A 124 4.68 -0.58 25.02
CA ALA A 124 3.72 0.44 25.44
C ALA A 124 4.09 1.07 26.80
N GLU A 125 4.67 0.30 27.73
CA GLU A 125 5.15 0.81 29.02
C GLU A 125 6.36 1.73 28.84
N ALA A 126 7.36 1.30 28.05
CA ALA A 126 8.53 2.10 27.72
C ALA A 126 8.12 3.42 27.03
N SER A 127 7.26 3.34 26.02
CA SER A 127 6.76 4.52 25.30
C SER A 127 6.06 5.52 26.23
N ARG A 128 5.26 5.03 27.20
CA ARG A 128 4.60 5.91 28.20
C ARG A 128 5.60 6.55 29.16
N ALA A 129 6.65 5.83 29.55
CA ALA A 129 7.71 6.38 30.39
C ALA A 129 8.44 7.52 29.66
N ASP A 130 8.82 7.30 28.39
CA ASP A 130 9.49 8.30 27.55
C ASP A 130 8.64 9.56 27.38
N LEU A 131 7.34 9.40 27.11
CA LEU A 131 6.40 10.52 26.99
C LEU A 131 6.31 11.33 28.29
N ARG A 132 6.32 10.68 29.46
CA ARG A 132 6.30 11.37 30.76
C ARG A 132 7.58 12.16 30.99
N VAL A 133 8.74 11.57 30.69
CA VAL A 133 10.05 12.25 30.79
C VAL A 133 10.09 13.46 29.85
N ALA A 134 9.67 13.30 28.60
CA ALA A 134 9.60 14.39 27.63
C ALA A 134 8.66 15.51 28.10
N ALA A 135 7.48 15.16 28.62
CA ALA A 135 6.52 16.14 29.14
C ALA A 135 7.03 16.90 30.36
N ALA A 136 7.77 16.23 31.26
CA ALA A 136 8.43 16.88 32.40
C ALA A 136 9.50 17.88 31.92
N ARG A 137 10.34 17.47 30.96
CA ARG A 137 11.37 18.33 30.37
C ARG A 137 10.77 19.57 29.69
N ILE A 138 9.70 19.40 28.91
CA ILE A 138 9.02 20.52 28.23
C ILE A 138 8.47 21.51 29.26
N ARG A 139 7.85 21.04 30.35
CA ARG A 139 7.34 21.90 31.41
C ARG A 139 8.47 22.67 32.10
N GLY A 140 9.52 21.97 32.53
CA GLY A 140 10.70 22.61 33.15
C GLY A 140 11.33 23.67 32.24
N ASN A 141 11.50 23.39 30.95
CA ASN A 141 12.05 24.37 30.01
C ASN A 141 11.13 25.57 29.80
N ARG A 142 9.81 25.38 29.82
CA ARG A 142 8.84 26.48 29.75
C ARG A 142 8.89 27.36 30.99
N ASP A 143 9.06 26.76 32.17
CA ASP A 143 9.22 27.51 33.42
C ASP A 143 10.50 28.33 33.42
N LEU A 144 11.63 27.75 32.99
CA LEU A 144 12.90 28.47 32.82
C LEU A 144 12.76 29.64 31.86
N LEU A 145 12.16 29.42 30.68
CA LEU A 145 11.93 30.49 29.71
C LEU A 145 11.01 31.59 30.24
N ARG A 146 10.02 31.25 31.07
CA ARG A 146 9.16 32.24 31.74
C ARG A 146 9.97 33.10 32.70
N CYS A 147 10.74 32.49 33.61
CA CYS A 147 11.57 33.20 34.58
C CYS A 147 12.64 34.09 33.90
N PHE A 148 13.26 33.61 32.82
CA PHE A 148 14.18 34.41 32.02
C PHE A 148 13.48 35.64 31.43
N ARG A 149 12.30 35.47 30.83
CA ARG A 149 11.53 36.57 30.22
C ARG A 149 10.96 37.56 31.23
N SER A 150 10.64 37.14 32.45
CA SER A 150 10.19 38.04 33.52
C SER A 150 11.34 38.74 34.25
N GLY A 151 12.59 38.41 33.94
CA GLY A 151 13.77 38.96 34.62
C GLY A 151 14.05 38.37 36.00
N GLU A 152 13.29 37.34 36.42
CA GLU A 152 13.47 36.63 37.70
C GLU A 152 14.81 35.88 37.79
N ASP A 153 15.42 35.51 36.65
CA ASP A 153 16.71 34.81 36.60
C ASP A 153 17.89 35.66 37.10
N ILE A 154 17.80 36.99 37.06
CA ILE A 154 18.85 37.89 37.58
C ILE A 154 18.92 37.82 39.12
N ALA A 155 17.82 37.47 39.79
CA ALA A 155 17.79 37.33 41.24
C ALA A 155 18.29 35.95 41.73
N ARG A 156 18.02 34.84 41.00
CA ARG A 156 18.45 33.48 41.38
C ARG A 156 19.85 33.09 40.88
N GLY A 157 20.34 33.69 39.79
CA GLY A 157 21.68 33.46 39.28
C GLY A 157 22.78 33.82 40.29
N ASN A 158 22.56 34.87 41.10
CA ASN A 158 23.52 35.32 42.11
C ASN A 158 23.64 34.38 43.32
N GLU A 159 22.58 33.66 43.71
CA GLU A 159 22.64 32.70 44.84
C GLU A 159 23.30 31.38 44.46
N THR A 160 23.19 30.96 43.20
CA THR A 160 23.69 29.65 42.75
C THR A 160 25.20 29.68 42.48
N VAL A 161 25.76 30.84 42.10
CA VAL A 161 27.20 31.07 41.97
C VAL A 161 27.88 31.20 43.34
N ALA A 162 27.22 31.81 44.32
CA ALA A 162 27.75 31.98 45.67
C ALA A 162 27.88 30.67 46.48
N ARG A 163 27.16 29.60 46.13
CA ARG A 163 27.28 28.27 46.78
C ARG A 163 28.32 27.34 46.14
N ARG A 164 29.01 27.78 45.09
CA ARG A 164 30.06 27.02 44.39
C ARG A 164 31.47 27.61 44.55
N LEU A 165 31.62 28.64 45.38
CA LEU A 165 32.89 29.14 45.90
C LEU A 165 32.99 28.80 47.38
#